data_AF-A0A2G1QHC9-F1
#
_entry.id   AF-A0A2G1QHC9-F1
#
_cell.length_a   1.000
_cell.length_b   1.000
_cell.length_c   1.000
_cell.angle_alpha   90.00
_cell.angle_beta   90.00
_cell.angle_gamma   90.00
#
_symmetry.space_group_name_H-M   'P 1'
#
loop_
_entity.id
_entity.type
_entity.pdbx_description
1 polymer ?
#
loop_
_entity_poly.entity_id
_entity_poly.type
_entity_poly.pdbx_seq_one_letter_code
_entity_poly.pdbx_strand_id
1 'polypeptide(L)'
;MDFQQRQLSRLGLALQRLEASTPGDIDPPRDDRYWRSWERPLSDTEKACFHSHRRAWAMIAAGRVPVLVLEDDAILSRTVPEVLAGLAGLEAVDLVVLEARGRRKLVGRTVRARFGGWSLTDLFQDRCGAAAYVLWPSAAARLVEAARRRCGLADAFLWSVPGLAACQVEPAPAFQADMAGRYGVPSPLEVRTSISNGSSRSLAEKAGPASWPYLLRRGFAQASYLGRRLRHAGDGEWRHIAVAARDFDPVSTSCKAGP
;
A
#
# COMPACT_ATOMS: atom_id res chain seq x y z
N MET A 1 -2.75 8.75 15.92
CA MET A 1 -2.68 7.48 16.67
C MET A 1 -4.03 7.08 17.23
N ASP A 2 -4.65 7.92 18.04
CA ASP A 2 -6.05 7.86 18.49
C ASP A 2 -7.08 7.37 17.44
N PHE A 3 -6.93 7.82 16.20
CA PHE A 3 -7.85 7.47 15.11
C PHE A 3 -7.86 5.97 14.80
N GLN A 4 -6.72 5.36 14.44
CA GLN A 4 -6.66 3.93 14.09
C GLN A 4 -7.09 3.03 15.23
N GLN A 5 -6.69 3.36 16.46
CA GLN A 5 -7.07 2.56 17.62
C GLN A 5 -8.58 2.58 17.83
N ARG A 6 -9.24 3.74 17.75
CA ARG A 6 -10.71 3.83 17.82
C ARG A 6 -11.39 3.10 16.67
N GLN A 7 -10.88 3.27 15.46
CA GLN A 7 -11.42 2.61 14.26
C GLN A 7 -11.38 1.09 14.39
N LEU A 8 -10.24 0.51 14.76
CA LEU A 8 -10.08 -0.95 14.89
C LEU A 8 -10.87 -1.51 16.08
N SER A 9 -10.90 -0.81 17.22
CA SER A 9 -11.75 -1.19 18.35
C SER A 9 -13.23 -1.25 17.97
N ARG A 10 -13.72 -0.28 17.18
CA ARG A 10 -15.09 -0.28 16.67
C ARG A 10 -15.38 -1.46 15.74
N LEU A 11 -14.40 -1.88 14.95
CA LEU A 11 -14.49 -3.02 14.05
C LEU A 11 -14.27 -4.36 14.75
N GLY A 12 -13.94 -4.38 16.04
CA GLY A 12 -13.62 -5.60 16.78
C GLY A 12 -12.33 -6.28 16.29
N LEU A 13 -11.41 -5.52 15.67
CA LEU A 13 -10.17 -6.06 15.13
C LEU A 13 -9.04 -5.91 16.15
N ALA A 14 -8.32 -7.02 16.40
CA ALA A 14 -7.11 -7.00 17.20
C ALA A 14 -6.02 -6.16 16.51
N LEU A 15 -5.45 -5.21 17.25
CA LEU A 15 -4.39 -4.32 16.78
C LEU A 15 -3.06 -4.69 17.45
N GLN A 16 -2.04 -4.90 16.63
CA GLN A 16 -0.65 -4.81 17.06
C GLN A 16 -0.03 -3.55 16.46
N ARG A 17 0.32 -2.58 17.30
CA ARG A 17 1.01 -1.36 16.85
C ARG A 17 2.49 -1.66 16.61
N LEU A 18 2.97 -1.26 15.43
CA LEU A 18 4.39 -1.16 15.13
C LEU A 18 4.76 0.32 15.16
N GLU A 19 5.66 0.72 16.06
CA GLU A 19 6.14 2.11 16.06
C GLU A 19 6.82 2.44 14.75
N ALA A 20 6.39 3.55 14.14
CA ALA A 20 6.97 4.06 12.91
C ALA A 20 8.44 4.39 13.16
N SER A 21 9.29 3.98 12.23
CA SER A 21 10.71 4.29 12.30
C SER A 21 10.89 5.78 12.07
N THR A 22 11.75 6.43 12.84
CA THR A 22 12.23 7.78 12.54
C THR A 22 13.47 7.71 11.64
N PRO A 23 13.91 8.83 11.04
CA PRO A 23 15.18 8.86 10.30
C PRO A 23 16.41 8.42 11.12
N GLY A 24 16.34 8.44 12.45
CA GLY A 24 17.40 7.94 13.34
C GLY A 24 17.37 6.42 13.54
N ASP A 25 16.23 5.78 13.32
CA ASP A 25 16.02 4.35 13.61
C ASP A 25 16.27 3.44 12.40
N ILE A 26 16.55 4.02 11.23
CA ILE A 26 16.67 3.25 9.99
C ILE A 26 18.01 2.53 9.91
N ASP A 27 17.94 1.26 9.52
CA ASP A 27 19.09 0.41 9.24
C ASP A 27 19.05 -0.05 7.76
N PRO A 28 20.12 0.12 6.97
CA PRO A 28 21.38 0.79 7.32
C PRO A 28 21.20 2.31 7.50
N PRO A 29 22.17 3.01 8.12
CA PRO A 29 22.11 4.45 8.35
C PRO A 29 21.79 5.24 7.06
N ARG A 30 21.14 6.41 7.21
CA ARG A 30 20.55 7.20 6.11
C ARG A 30 21.48 7.53 4.93
N ASP A 31 22.79 7.55 5.17
CA ASP A 31 23.83 7.92 4.19
C ASP A 31 24.41 6.70 3.46
N ASP A 32 23.99 5.49 3.82
CA ASP A 32 24.44 4.25 3.20
C ASP A 32 24.05 4.18 1.71
N ARG A 33 24.93 3.58 0.89
CA ARG A 33 24.72 3.38 -0.55
C ARG A 33 23.46 2.58 -0.87
N TYR A 34 23.00 1.74 0.06
CA TYR A 34 21.75 0.99 -0.02
C TYR A 34 20.57 1.89 -0.41
N TRP A 35 20.49 3.09 0.17
CA TRP A 35 19.41 4.04 -0.10
C TRP A 35 19.46 4.68 -1.50
N ARG A 36 20.55 4.43 -2.26
CA ARG A 36 20.73 4.87 -3.66
C ARG A 36 20.35 3.79 -4.68
N SER A 37 19.80 2.67 -4.24
CA SER A 37 19.42 1.54 -5.09
C SER A 37 18.04 1.70 -5.76
N TRP A 38 17.27 2.72 -5.38
CA TRP A 38 15.96 3.01 -5.99
C TRP A 38 16.06 3.77 -7.32
N GLU A 39 14.91 4.08 -7.93
CA GLU A 39 14.74 4.81 -9.20
C GLU A 39 14.90 6.34 -9.08
N ARG A 40 15.06 6.82 -7.84
CA ARG A 40 15.41 8.19 -7.49
C ARG A 40 15.94 8.24 -6.04
N PRO A 41 16.59 9.33 -5.64
CA PRO A 41 16.82 9.61 -4.22
C PRO A 41 15.51 9.57 -3.43
N LEU A 42 15.54 8.91 -2.27
CA LEU A 42 14.44 8.86 -1.30
C LEU A 42 14.63 9.97 -0.26
N SER A 43 13.54 10.63 0.13
CA SER A 43 13.53 11.51 1.29
C SER A 43 13.72 10.71 2.58
N ASP A 44 14.13 11.36 3.66
CA ASP A 44 14.30 10.66 4.95
C ASP A 44 12.98 10.07 5.47
N THR A 45 11.85 10.75 5.23
CA THR A 45 10.51 10.22 5.51
C THR A 45 10.21 8.96 4.69
N GLU A 46 10.61 8.92 3.41
CA GLU A 46 10.40 7.73 2.57
C GLU A 46 11.29 6.56 3.00
N LYS A 47 12.54 6.82 3.41
CA LYS A 47 13.43 5.79 3.98
C LYS A 47 12.84 5.21 5.27
N ALA A 48 12.35 6.08 6.15
CA ALA A 48 11.70 5.72 7.41
C ALA A 48 10.40 4.92 7.20
N CYS A 49 9.55 5.35 6.27
CA CYS A 49 8.35 4.62 5.87
C CYS A 49 8.72 3.23 5.33
N PHE A 50 9.63 3.15 4.36
CA PHE A 50 10.08 1.88 3.81
C PHE A 50 10.68 0.94 4.86
N HIS A 51 11.48 1.46 5.79
CA HIS A 51 12.03 0.68 6.90
C HIS A 51 10.93 0.12 7.80
N SER A 52 9.88 0.88 8.06
CA SER A 52 8.72 0.45 8.85
C SER A 52 7.96 -0.70 8.15
N HIS A 53 7.76 -0.61 6.84
CA HIS A 53 7.20 -1.72 6.05
C HIS A 53 8.10 -2.95 6.07
N ARG A 54 9.43 -2.79 5.96
CA ARG A 54 10.38 -3.92 6.06
C ARG A 54 10.27 -4.64 7.40
N ARG A 55 10.10 -3.90 8.50
CA ARG A 55 9.87 -4.46 9.84
C ARG A 55 8.54 -5.21 9.92
N ALA A 56 7.47 -4.64 9.36
CA ALA A 56 6.18 -5.32 9.27
C ALA A 56 6.29 -6.62 8.46
N TRP A 57 6.93 -6.61 7.29
CA TRP A 57 7.12 -7.81 6.48
C TRP A 57 7.96 -8.87 7.19
N ALA A 58 9.02 -8.48 7.90
CA ALA A 58 9.82 -9.41 8.68
C ALA A 58 9.01 -10.10 9.79
N MET A 59 8.13 -9.36 10.46
CA MET A 59 7.22 -9.91 11.46
C MET A 59 6.23 -10.90 10.83
N ILE A 60 5.64 -10.55 9.70
CA ILE A 60 4.67 -11.41 8.98
C ILE A 60 5.36 -12.68 8.46
N ALA A 61 6.58 -12.55 7.92
CA ALA A 61 7.37 -13.67 7.44
C ALA A 61 7.73 -14.68 8.54
N ALA A 62 7.91 -14.21 9.78
CA ALA A 62 8.13 -15.07 10.95
C ALA A 62 6.82 -15.69 11.50
N GLY A 63 5.67 -15.18 11.09
CA GLY A 63 4.35 -15.67 11.47
C GLY A 63 3.89 -16.89 10.67
N ARG A 64 2.64 -17.31 10.92
CA ARG A 64 2.00 -18.46 10.25
C ARG A 64 0.70 -18.14 9.53
N VAL A 65 0.17 -16.94 9.74
CA VAL A 65 -1.12 -16.50 9.21
C VAL A 65 -0.95 -15.21 8.42
N PRO A 66 -1.80 -14.96 7.41
CA PRO A 66 -1.82 -13.66 6.74
C PRO A 66 -2.18 -12.53 7.71
N VAL A 67 -1.64 -11.35 7.47
CA VAL A 67 -1.81 -10.19 8.35
C VAL A 67 -2.28 -8.98 7.54
N LEU A 68 -3.28 -8.28 8.07
CA LEU A 68 -3.69 -6.97 7.58
C LEU A 68 -2.67 -5.91 8.04
N VAL A 69 -2.03 -5.24 7.08
CA VAL A 69 -1.15 -4.09 7.31
C VAL A 69 -1.92 -2.81 7.02
N LEU A 70 -1.81 -1.84 7.93
CA LEU A 70 -2.48 -0.55 7.85
C LEU A 70 -1.49 0.59 8.07
N GLU A 71 -1.59 1.64 7.26
CA GLU A 71 -0.99 2.94 7.54
C GLU A 71 -1.86 3.74 8.53
N ASP A 72 -1.31 4.79 9.12
CA ASP A 72 -1.99 5.59 10.15
C ASP A 72 -3.14 6.44 9.60
N ASP A 73 -3.11 6.76 8.30
CA ASP A 73 -4.11 7.54 7.58
C ASP A 73 -5.17 6.68 6.84
N ALA A 74 -5.16 5.36 7.01
CA ALA A 74 -6.11 4.46 6.37
C ALA A 74 -7.53 4.61 6.95
N ILE A 75 -8.50 5.00 6.13
CA ILE A 75 -9.92 4.99 6.49
C ILE A 75 -10.52 3.65 6.08
N LEU A 76 -11.19 2.99 7.00
CA LEU A 76 -11.73 1.64 6.83
C LEU A 76 -13.25 1.64 6.77
N SER A 77 -13.78 0.78 5.90
CA SER A 77 -15.19 0.43 5.86
C SER A 77 -15.56 -0.39 7.09
N ARG A 78 -16.81 -0.29 7.52
CA ARG A 78 -17.42 -1.17 8.54
C ARG A 78 -17.35 -2.65 8.17
N THR A 79 -17.16 -2.94 6.89
CA THR A 79 -17.19 -4.29 6.33
C THR A 79 -15.83 -4.99 6.33
N VAL A 80 -14.75 -4.32 6.74
CA VAL A 80 -13.41 -4.94 6.78
C VAL A 80 -13.38 -6.27 7.53
N PRO A 81 -14.02 -6.45 8.71
CA PRO A 81 -14.05 -7.75 9.38
C PRO A 81 -14.65 -8.88 8.51
N GLU A 82 -15.73 -8.61 7.80
CA GLU A 82 -16.39 -9.56 6.90
C GLU A 82 -15.52 -9.87 5.67
N VAL A 83 -14.85 -8.85 5.13
CA VAL A 83 -13.86 -9.04 4.06
C VAL A 83 -12.73 -9.95 4.53
N LEU A 84 -12.14 -9.68 5.71
CA LEU A 84 -11.06 -10.50 6.25
C LEU A 84 -11.48 -11.95 6.49
N ALA A 85 -12.70 -12.16 6.99
CA ALA A 85 -13.28 -13.50 7.15
C ALA A 85 -13.45 -14.21 5.80
N GLY A 86 -13.89 -13.50 4.75
CA GLY A 86 -13.99 -14.05 3.39
C GLY A 86 -12.64 -14.36 2.74
N LEU A 87 -11.56 -13.67 3.15
CA LEU A 87 -10.19 -13.99 2.74
C LEU A 87 -9.60 -15.18 3.51
N ALA A 88 -10.09 -15.44 4.72
CA ALA A 88 -9.67 -16.55 5.58
C ALA A 88 -10.16 -17.89 5.00
N GLY A 89 -9.40 -18.44 4.07
CA GLY A 89 -9.74 -19.67 3.34
C GLY A 89 -9.32 -19.63 1.88
N LEU A 90 -8.86 -18.47 1.39
CA LEU A 90 -8.27 -18.39 0.06
C LEU A 90 -6.90 -19.07 0.04
N GLU A 91 -6.73 -19.95 -0.94
CA GLU A 91 -5.46 -20.57 -1.29
C GLU A 91 -4.84 -19.87 -2.50
N ALA A 92 -3.52 -20.04 -2.66
CA ALA A 92 -2.76 -19.51 -3.79
C ALA A 92 -2.86 -17.98 -3.97
N VAL A 93 -2.98 -17.24 -2.86
CA VAL A 93 -2.94 -15.77 -2.81
C VAL A 93 -1.76 -15.33 -1.95
N ASP A 94 -1.00 -14.36 -2.43
CA ASP A 94 0.18 -13.82 -1.77
C ASP A 94 -0.08 -12.44 -1.14
N LEU A 95 -0.90 -11.62 -1.81
CA LEU A 95 -1.18 -10.23 -1.48
C LEU A 95 -2.61 -9.88 -1.86
N VAL A 96 -3.36 -9.27 -0.96
CA VAL A 96 -4.69 -8.72 -1.26
C VAL A 96 -4.71 -7.24 -0.93
N VAL A 97 -4.95 -6.40 -1.94
CA VAL A 97 -5.07 -4.96 -1.76
C VAL A 97 -6.52 -4.61 -1.39
N LEU A 98 -6.68 -3.90 -0.28
CA LEU A 98 -7.97 -3.40 0.21
C LEU A 98 -8.18 -1.93 -0.17
N GLU A 99 -7.10 -1.24 -0.54
CA GLU A 99 -7.09 0.19 -0.80
C GLU A 99 -7.55 0.57 -2.23
N ALA A 100 -8.39 1.60 -2.33
CA ALA A 100 -8.57 2.39 -3.53
C ALA A 100 -7.88 3.76 -3.44
N ARG A 101 -7.00 4.06 -4.40
CA ARG A 101 -6.16 5.28 -4.42
C ARG A 101 -6.48 6.25 -5.56
N GLY A 102 -7.68 6.17 -6.12
CA GLY A 102 -8.14 7.08 -7.19
C GLY A 102 -7.35 7.01 -8.51
N ARG A 103 -6.56 5.95 -8.72
CA ARG A 103 -5.88 5.68 -9.99
C ARG A 103 -6.37 4.36 -10.57
N ARG A 104 -6.27 4.25 -11.90
CA ARG A 104 -6.57 2.99 -12.60
C ARG A 104 -5.51 1.94 -12.25
N LYS A 105 -5.97 0.74 -11.96
CA LYS A 105 -5.16 -0.47 -11.78
C LYS A 105 -5.36 -1.40 -12.99
N LEU A 106 -4.37 -2.24 -13.29
CA LEU A 106 -4.54 -3.33 -14.26
C LEU A 106 -5.02 -4.56 -13.51
N VAL A 107 -6.29 -4.89 -13.67
CA VAL A 107 -6.94 -6.02 -13.02
C VAL A 107 -7.40 -7.05 -14.05
N GLY A 108 -7.62 -8.28 -13.62
CA GLY A 108 -8.24 -9.32 -14.44
C GLY A 108 -9.68 -8.97 -14.80
N ARG A 109 -10.08 -9.33 -16.02
CA ARG A 109 -11.47 -9.24 -16.49
C ARG A 109 -12.39 -10.26 -15.82
N THR A 110 -11.82 -11.34 -15.32
CA THR A 110 -12.55 -12.40 -14.61
C THR A 110 -12.46 -12.18 -13.11
N VAL A 111 -13.57 -12.47 -12.43
CA VAL A 111 -13.61 -12.51 -10.97
C VAL A 111 -13.06 -13.87 -10.54
N ARG A 112 -11.97 -13.83 -9.76
CA ARG A 112 -11.30 -15.01 -9.21
C ARG A 112 -12.16 -15.68 -8.14
N ALA A 113 -12.72 -14.88 -7.24
CA ALA A 113 -13.59 -15.37 -6.17
C ALA A 113 -14.66 -14.33 -5.82
N ARG A 114 -15.78 -14.81 -5.28
CA ARG A 114 -16.81 -13.97 -4.67
C ARG A 114 -17.05 -14.47 -3.26
N PHE A 115 -17.17 -13.55 -2.33
CA PHE A 115 -17.53 -13.84 -0.95
C PHE A 115 -18.37 -12.67 -0.43
N GLY A 116 -19.58 -12.97 0.04
CA GLY A 116 -20.56 -11.94 0.38
C GLY A 116 -20.82 -10.97 -0.78
N GLY A 117 -20.79 -9.67 -0.46
CA GLY A 117 -20.97 -8.57 -1.41
C GLY A 117 -19.70 -8.14 -2.16
N TRP A 118 -18.59 -8.88 -2.01
CA TRP A 118 -17.30 -8.53 -2.60
C TRP A 118 -16.89 -9.50 -3.71
N SER A 119 -16.10 -8.95 -4.62
CA SER A 119 -15.38 -9.67 -5.64
C SER A 119 -13.88 -9.55 -5.39
N LEU A 120 -13.17 -10.63 -5.69
CA LEU A 120 -11.72 -10.67 -5.73
C LEU A 120 -11.30 -10.85 -7.18
N THR A 121 -10.51 -9.92 -7.69
CA THR A 121 -9.96 -9.99 -9.05
C THR A 121 -8.44 -10.06 -8.98
N ASP A 122 -7.81 -10.74 -9.94
CA ASP A 122 -6.35 -10.72 -10.03
C ASP A 122 -5.87 -9.29 -10.30
N LEU A 123 -4.80 -8.89 -9.62
CA LEU A 123 -4.22 -7.56 -9.73
C LEU A 123 -2.83 -7.67 -10.37
N PHE A 124 -2.76 -7.38 -11.66
CA PHE A 124 -1.54 -7.55 -12.44
C PHE A 124 -0.57 -6.38 -12.26
N GLN A 125 -1.09 -5.18 -12.04
CA GLN A 125 -0.29 -3.98 -11.77
C GLN A 125 -1.08 -2.92 -10.99
N ASP A 126 -0.51 -2.49 -9.86
CA ASP A 126 -0.86 -1.24 -9.19
C ASP A 126 0.26 -0.21 -9.35
N ARG A 127 -0.04 1.06 -9.06
CA ARG A 127 0.91 2.17 -9.21
C ARG A 127 0.96 3.12 -8.01
N CYS A 128 0.16 2.87 -6.97
CA CYS A 128 0.10 3.73 -5.80
C CYS A 128 -0.66 3.08 -4.66
N GLY A 129 -0.28 3.47 -3.44
CA GLY A 129 -1.01 3.13 -2.21
C GLY A 129 -0.51 1.84 -1.57
N ALA A 130 -0.29 1.92 -0.26
CA ALA A 130 -0.02 0.78 0.62
C ALA A 130 -0.74 0.93 1.96
N ALA A 131 -1.80 1.74 2.00
CA ALA A 131 -2.47 2.10 3.24
C ALA A 131 -3.26 0.95 3.85
N ALA A 132 -3.72 0.00 3.03
CA ALA A 132 -4.38 -1.21 3.51
C ALA A 132 -4.19 -2.40 2.56
N TYR A 133 -3.53 -3.45 3.05
CA TYR A 133 -3.37 -4.72 2.34
C TYR A 133 -3.19 -5.90 3.29
N VAL A 134 -3.61 -7.08 2.87
CA VAL A 134 -3.34 -8.35 3.56
C VAL A 134 -2.16 -9.05 2.88
N LEU A 135 -1.20 -9.50 3.67
CA LEU A 135 0.02 -10.13 3.17
C LEU A 135 0.23 -11.51 3.82
N TRP A 136 0.56 -12.51 2.99
CA TRP A 136 0.85 -13.87 3.45
C TRP A 136 2.33 -14.02 3.86
N PRO A 137 2.66 -14.90 4.83
CA PRO A 137 4.03 -15.11 5.29
C PRO A 137 5.03 -15.46 4.17
N SER A 138 4.63 -16.28 3.19
CA SER A 138 5.45 -16.65 2.03
C SER A 138 5.82 -15.45 1.17
N ALA A 139 4.85 -14.57 0.90
CA ALA A 139 5.03 -13.33 0.17
C ALA A 139 5.90 -12.35 0.94
N ALA A 140 5.66 -12.23 2.25
CA ALA A 140 6.44 -11.39 3.15
C ALA A 140 7.92 -11.78 3.17
N ALA A 141 8.23 -13.09 3.23
CA ALA A 141 9.62 -13.57 3.18
C ALA A 141 10.33 -13.16 1.88
N ARG A 142 9.64 -13.22 0.74
CA ARG A 142 10.17 -12.78 -0.56
C ARG A 142 10.39 -11.26 -0.61
N LEU A 143 9.49 -10.48 -0.01
CA LEU A 143 9.65 -9.03 0.12
C LEU A 143 10.83 -8.67 1.00
N VAL A 144 11.02 -9.36 2.13
CA VAL A 144 12.18 -9.17 3.02
C VAL A 144 13.49 -9.47 2.29
N GLU A 145 13.55 -10.59 1.57
CA GLU A 145 14.75 -10.96 0.81
C GLU A 145 15.05 -9.96 -0.32
N ALA A 146 14.03 -9.48 -1.03
CA ALA A 146 14.20 -8.41 -2.00
C ALA A 146 14.67 -7.11 -1.33
N ALA A 147 14.13 -6.77 -0.17
CA ALA A 147 14.45 -5.56 0.58
C ALA A 147 15.88 -5.59 1.14
N ARG A 148 16.48 -6.76 1.38
CA ARG A 148 17.92 -6.84 1.72
C ARG A 148 18.83 -6.33 0.60
N ARG A 149 18.38 -6.44 -0.66
CA ARG A 149 19.20 -6.12 -1.83
C ARG A 149 19.03 -4.68 -2.32
N ARG A 150 17.86 -4.09 -2.10
CA ARG A 150 17.54 -2.72 -2.53
C ARG A 150 16.40 -2.11 -1.73
N CYS A 151 16.38 -0.78 -1.67
CA CYS A 151 15.30 0.00 -1.10
C CYS A 151 14.20 0.32 -2.14
N GLY A 152 13.13 0.97 -1.70
CA GLY A 152 12.18 1.65 -2.59
C GLY A 152 11.10 2.41 -1.84
N LEU A 153 10.14 2.95 -2.58
CA LEU A 153 8.89 3.43 -1.98
C LEU A 153 8.06 2.22 -1.55
N ALA A 154 7.50 2.23 -0.35
CA ALA A 154 6.81 1.08 0.23
C ALA A 154 5.73 0.51 -0.69
N ASP A 155 4.89 1.38 -1.26
CA ASP A 155 3.83 1.03 -2.20
C ASP A 155 4.35 0.41 -3.49
N ALA A 156 5.29 1.06 -4.18
CA ALA A 156 5.90 0.54 -5.39
C ALA A 156 6.71 -0.73 -5.14
N PHE A 157 7.28 -0.90 -3.95
CA PHE A 157 8.12 -2.05 -3.61
C PHE A 157 7.33 -3.35 -3.50
N LEU A 158 6.07 -3.30 -3.06
CA LEU A 158 5.16 -4.47 -3.07
C LEU A 158 5.07 -5.10 -4.46
N TRP A 159 5.14 -4.28 -5.52
CA TRP A 159 5.06 -4.71 -6.92
C TRP A 159 6.40 -5.12 -7.53
N SER A 160 7.47 -5.00 -6.75
CA SER A 160 8.83 -5.13 -7.23
C SER A 160 9.33 -6.59 -7.20
N VAL A 161 8.61 -7.47 -6.50
CA VAL A 161 8.86 -8.92 -6.48
C VAL A 161 8.04 -9.58 -7.60
N PRO A 162 8.69 -10.28 -8.56
CA PRO A 162 7.99 -10.93 -9.65
C PRO A 162 7.23 -12.18 -9.15
N GLY A 163 6.07 -12.44 -9.73
CA GLY A 163 5.30 -13.67 -9.49
C GLY A 163 4.63 -13.73 -8.11
N LEU A 164 4.26 -12.60 -7.51
CA LEU A 164 3.31 -12.59 -6.40
C LEU A 164 1.90 -12.73 -6.97
N ALA A 165 1.12 -13.68 -6.44
CA ALA A 165 -0.30 -13.80 -6.72
C ALA A 165 -1.06 -12.69 -5.97
N ALA A 166 -1.11 -11.50 -6.58
CA ALA A 166 -1.77 -10.34 -6.01
C ALA A 166 -3.22 -10.23 -6.49
N CYS A 167 -4.12 -9.84 -5.59
CA CYS A 167 -5.53 -9.63 -5.89
C CYS A 167 -6.03 -8.28 -5.36
N GLN A 168 -7.14 -7.81 -5.93
CA GLN A 168 -7.86 -6.61 -5.51
C GLN A 168 -9.25 -6.99 -5.01
N VAL A 169 -9.61 -6.52 -3.81
CA VAL A 169 -11.00 -6.59 -3.32
C VAL A 169 -11.80 -5.44 -3.91
N GLU A 170 -13.03 -5.73 -4.34
CA GLU A 170 -13.95 -4.72 -4.85
C GLU A 170 -15.41 -5.01 -4.44
N PRO A 171 -16.15 -4.02 -3.90
CA PRO A 171 -15.73 -2.64 -3.60
C PRO A 171 -14.58 -2.58 -2.59
N ALA A 172 -13.66 -1.63 -2.78
CA ALA A 172 -12.50 -1.46 -1.91
C ALA A 172 -12.95 -1.01 -0.51
N PRO A 173 -12.64 -1.78 0.55
CA PRO A 173 -13.07 -1.48 1.90
C PRO A 173 -12.12 -0.50 2.63
N ALA A 174 -11.15 0.10 1.94
CA ALA A 174 -10.24 1.07 2.51
C ALA A 174 -9.76 2.12 1.50
N PHE A 175 -9.37 3.29 1.99
CA PHE A 175 -8.65 4.31 1.22
C PHE A 175 -7.87 5.24 2.18
N GLN A 176 -6.86 5.94 1.67
CA GLN A 176 -6.13 6.97 2.44
C GLN A 176 -7.01 8.20 2.72
N ALA A 177 -6.85 8.83 3.88
CA ALA A 177 -7.69 9.95 4.29
C ALA A 177 -7.74 11.12 3.29
N ASP A 178 -6.67 11.36 2.53
CA ASP A 178 -6.64 12.37 1.46
C ASP A 178 -7.61 12.07 0.29
N MET A 179 -8.09 10.83 0.19
CA MET A 179 -9.07 10.39 -0.80
C MET A 179 -10.53 10.54 -0.36
N ALA A 180 -10.78 10.87 0.91
CA ALA A 180 -12.13 10.88 1.47
C ALA A 180 -13.09 11.78 0.68
N GLY A 181 -12.66 13.00 0.33
CA GLY A 181 -13.43 13.94 -0.48
C GLY A 181 -13.76 13.41 -1.88
N ARG A 182 -12.86 12.62 -2.50
CA ARG A 182 -13.12 12.01 -3.82
C ARG A 182 -14.21 10.94 -3.74
N TYR A 183 -14.26 10.21 -2.63
CA TYR A 183 -15.23 9.12 -2.44
C TYR A 183 -16.51 9.57 -1.76
N GLY A 184 -16.70 10.87 -1.50
CA GLY A 184 -17.88 11.39 -0.84
C GLY A 184 -17.99 10.95 0.62
N VAL A 185 -16.86 10.63 1.26
CA VAL A 185 -16.79 10.24 2.66
C VAL A 185 -16.16 11.39 3.46
N PRO A 186 -16.71 11.79 4.62
CA PRO A 186 -16.07 12.78 5.47
C PRO A 186 -14.71 12.28 5.98
N SER A 187 -13.65 13.10 5.90
CA SER A 187 -12.36 12.74 6.49
C SER A 187 -12.36 13.04 8.00
N PRO A 188 -12.09 12.06 8.87
CA PRO A 188 -11.88 12.29 10.30
C PRO A 188 -10.48 12.87 10.61
N LEU A 189 -9.59 12.91 9.62
CA LEU A 189 -8.23 13.42 9.75
C LEU A 189 -8.09 14.73 8.98
N GLU A 190 -7.48 15.73 9.61
CA GLU A 190 -6.91 16.86 8.88
C GLU A 190 -5.83 16.30 7.95
N VAL A 191 -6.05 16.41 6.65
CA VAL A 191 -5.09 15.99 5.64
C VAL A 191 -3.91 16.95 5.69
N ARG A 192 -2.95 16.65 6.58
CA ARG A 192 -1.63 17.28 6.53
C ARG A 192 -0.86 16.53 5.45
N THR A 193 -0.83 17.09 4.25
CA THR A 193 0.08 16.62 3.22
C THR A 193 1.52 16.80 3.72
N SER A 194 2.07 15.76 4.34
CA SER A 194 3.52 15.59 4.50
C SER A 194 4.16 15.17 3.17
N ILE A 195 3.57 15.59 2.04
CA ILE A 195 4.29 15.70 0.80
C ILE A 195 5.37 16.73 1.10
N SER A 196 6.58 16.25 1.35
CA SER A 196 7.74 17.10 1.27
C SER A 196 7.67 17.82 -0.07
N ASN A 197 7.32 19.11 -0.05
CA ASN A 197 7.51 20.00 -1.18
C ASN A 197 9.00 20.13 -1.57
N GLY A 198 9.90 19.45 -0.85
CA GLY A 198 11.28 19.23 -1.24
C GLY A 198 11.49 17.86 -1.91
N SER A 199 11.40 17.81 -3.24
CA SER A 199 12.30 17.03 -4.14
C SER A 199 11.69 16.69 -5.52
N SER A 200 10.48 17.17 -5.85
CA SER A 200 10.00 17.10 -7.25
C SER A 200 10.54 18.24 -8.12
N ARG A 201 11.03 19.33 -7.52
CA ARG A 201 11.91 20.29 -8.21
C ARG A 201 13.30 19.67 -8.33
N SER A 202 13.75 19.50 -9.58
CA SER A 202 15.15 19.22 -9.96
C SER A 202 15.64 17.75 -9.93
N LEU A 203 15.04 16.88 -10.75
CA LEU A 203 15.84 15.81 -11.42
C LEU A 203 16.14 16.20 -12.88
N ALA A 204 15.18 16.84 -13.56
CA ALA A 204 15.39 17.40 -14.90
C ALA A 204 16.41 18.56 -14.88
N GLU A 205 16.44 19.38 -13.83
CA GLU A 205 17.42 20.47 -13.66
C GLU A 205 18.78 20.01 -13.11
N LYS A 206 18.95 18.72 -12.76
CA LYS A 206 20.20 18.11 -12.24
C LYS A 206 20.63 16.91 -13.10
N ALA A 207 20.50 17.03 -14.43
CA ALA A 207 21.02 16.04 -15.36
C ALA A 207 22.56 16.11 -15.41
N GLY A 208 23.23 15.45 -14.46
CA GLY A 208 24.67 15.21 -14.46
C GLY A 208 24.99 13.70 -14.44
N PRO A 209 26.27 13.29 -14.59
CA PRO A 209 26.68 11.87 -14.62
C PRO A 209 26.14 11.04 -13.44
N ALA A 210 25.98 11.66 -12.27
CA ALA A 210 25.48 11.02 -11.05
C ALA A 210 23.99 10.61 -11.10
N SER A 211 23.20 11.10 -12.07
CA SER A 211 21.77 10.74 -12.20
C SER A 211 21.51 9.52 -13.11
N TRP A 212 22.49 9.13 -13.93
CA TRP A 212 22.38 8.02 -14.88
C TRP A 212 21.96 6.69 -14.25
N PRO A 213 22.50 6.26 -13.10
CA PRO A 213 22.07 5.01 -12.48
C PRO A 213 20.58 5.01 -12.12
N TYR A 214 20.03 6.15 -11.69
CA TYR A 214 18.61 6.29 -11.38
C TYR A 214 17.74 6.22 -12.64
N LEU A 215 18.17 6.89 -13.72
CA LEU A 215 17.46 6.89 -15.00
C LEU A 215 17.41 5.48 -15.61
N LEU A 216 18.52 4.75 -15.58
CA LEU A 216 18.56 3.37 -16.06
C LEU A 216 17.58 2.48 -15.28
N ARG A 217 17.62 2.53 -13.95
CA ARG A 217 16.69 1.75 -13.10
C ARG A 217 15.23 2.11 -13.35
N ARG A 218 14.93 3.40 -13.52
CA ARG A 218 13.59 3.85 -13.90
C ARG A 218 13.19 3.29 -15.26
N GLY A 219 14.10 3.31 -16.25
CA GLY A 219 13.88 2.69 -17.56
C GLY A 219 13.52 1.21 -17.45
N PHE A 220 14.28 0.45 -16.66
CA PHE A 220 14.00 -0.97 -16.39
C PHE A 220 12.65 -1.19 -15.70
N ALA A 221 12.28 -0.34 -14.73
CA ALA A 221 10.98 -0.41 -14.08
C ALA A 221 9.84 -0.13 -15.05
N GLN A 222 9.97 0.90 -15.91
CA GLN A 222 8.98 1.19 -16.95
C GLN A 222 8.86 0.05 -17.97
N ALA A 223 9.97 -0.54 -18.40
CA ALA A 223 9.97 -1.71 -19.27
C ALA A 223 9.28 -2.91 -18.60
N SER A 224 9.50 -3.12 -17.30
CA SER A 224 8.83 -4.17 -16.53
C SER A 224 7.31 -3.96 -16.45
N TYR A 225 6.86 -2.71 -16.25
CA TYR A 225 5.44 -2.37 -16.31
C TYR A 225 4.85 -2.61 -17.70
N LEU A 226 5.57 -2.23 -18.76
CA LEU A 226 5.12 -2.50 -20.13
C LEU A 226 5.03 -4.01 -20.39
N GLY A 227 6.01 -4.79 -19.95
CA GLY A 227 5.99 -6.25 -20.05
C GLY A 227 4.78 -6.87 -19.38
N ARG A 228 4.37 -6.39 -18.20
CA ARG A 228 3.12 -6.83 -17.53
C ARG A 228 1.88 -6.47 -18.35
N ARG A 229 1.82 -5.27 -18.92
CA ARG A 229 0.71 -4.86 -19.80
C ARG A 229 0.59 -5.74 -21.03
N LEU A 230 1.71 -6.08 -21.66
CA LEU A 230 1.72 -6.94 -22.84
C LEU A 230 1.29 -8.37 -22.48
N ARG A 231 1.83 -8.91 -21.38
CA ARG A 231 1.45 -10.23 -20.86
C ARG A 231 -0.05 -10.33 -20.60
N HIS A 232 -0.65 -9.26 -20.07
CA HIS A 232 -2.06 -9.23 -19.71
C HIS A 232 -2.93 -8.40 -20.65
N ALA A 233 -2.56 -8.31 -21.93
CA ALA A 233 -3.33 -7.55 -22.91
C ALA A 233 -4.68 -8.22 -23.23
N GLY A 234 -4.76 -9.55 -23.13
CA GLY A 234 -5.97 -10.33 -23.45
C GLY A 234 -6.92 -10.56 -22.27
N ASP A 235 -6.39 -10.66 -21.06
CA ASP A 235 -7.13 -10.99 -19.83
C ASP A 235 -7.20 -9.81 -18.83
N GLY A 236 -6.43 -8.75 -19.06
CA GLY A 236 -6.39 -7.57 -18.21
C GLY A 236 -7.26 -6.41 -18.72
N GLU A 237 -7.64 -5.55 -17.79
CA GLU A 237 -8.27 -4.25 -18.06
C GLU A 237 -7.79 -3.18 -17.10
N TRP A 238 -7.59 -1.96 -17.62
CA TRP A 238 -7.27 -0.81 -16.78
C TRP A 238 -8.56 -0.18 -16.25
N ARG A 239 -8.82 -0.18 -14.95
CA ARG A 239 -10.00 0.50 -14.40
C ARG A 239 -9.78 1.04 -12.99
N HIS A 240 -10.61 2.00 -12.61
CA HIS A 240 -10.70 2.44 -11.22
C HIS A 240 -11.40 1.35 -10.41
N ILE A 241 -10.97 1.18 -9.16
CA ILE A 241 -11.64 0.28 -8.22
C ILE A 241 -12.77 1.04 -7.55
N ALA A 242 -13.97 0.45 -7.54
CA ALA A 242 -15.14 1.04 -6.90
C ALA A 242 -14.97 1.11 -5.38
N VAL A 243 -15.55 2.14 -4.78
CA VAL A 243 -15.67 2.31 -3.32
C VAL A 243 -17.15 2.47 -3.00
N ALA A 244 -17.65 1.69 -2.03
CA ALA A 244 -19.02 1.81 -1.56
C ALA A 244 -19.08 2.79 -0.38
N ALA A 245 -19.27 4.09 -0.69
CA ALA A 245 -19.22 5.17 0.32
C ALA A 245 -20.15 4.94 1.53
N ARG A 246 -21.32 4.33 1.30
CA ARG A 246 -22.30 3.98 2.35
C ARG A 246 -21.77 3.02 3.42
N ASP A 247 -20.71 2.27 3.11
CA ASP A 247 -20.13 1.29 4.03
C ASP A 247 -19.12 1.95 4.99
N PHE A 248 -18.79 3.22 4.76
CA PHE A 248 -17.96 4.04 5.63
C PHE A 248 -18.85 4.86 6.55
N ASP A 249 -18.42 5.02 7.79
CA ASP A 249 -19.20 5.76 8.77
C ASP A 249 -19.23 7.25 8.46
N PRO A 250 -20.40 7.91 8.53
CA PRO A 250 -20.42 9.36 8.71
C PRO A 250 -19.75 9.66 10.05
N VAL A 251 -18.77 10.57 10.03
CA VAL A 251 -18.05 10.95 11.25
C VAL A 251 -19.06 11.45 12.29
N SER A 252 -19.16 10.77 13.42
CA SER A 252 -19.79 11.33 14.61
C SER A 252 -18.93 12.50 15.06
N THR A 253 -19.33 13.72 14.72
CA THR A 253 -18.77 14.96 15.28
C THR A 253 -19.16 15.09 16.74
N SER A 254 -18.64 14.21 17.60
CA SER A 254 -18.71 14.42 19.05
C SER A 254 -17.50 15.22 19.52
N CYS A 255 -17.36 16.45 19.02
CA CYS A 255 -16.79 17.51 19.85
C CYS A 255 -17.95 18.04 20.68
N LYS A 256 -18.10 17.49 21.89
CA LYS A 256 -18.87 18.18 22.94
C LYS A 256 -18.14 19.49 23.20
N ALA A 257 -18.70 20.58 22.71
CA ALA A 257 -18.57 21.86 23.38
C ALA A 257 -19.18 21.66 24.77
N GLY A 258 -18.31 21.56 25.78
CA GLY A 258 -18.70 21.70 27.17
C GLY A 258 -18.57 23.17 27.56
N PRO A 259 -19.50 23.71 28.36
CA PRO A 259 -19.59 25.12 28.72
C PRO A 259 -18.41 25.63 29.53
#